data_AF-V6KXZ6-F1
#
_entry.id   AF-V6KXZ6-F1
#
_cell.length_a   1.000
_cell.length_b   1.000
_cell.length_c   1.000
_cell.angle_alpha   90.00
_cell.angle_beta   90.00
_cell.angle_gamma   90.00
#
_symmetry.space_group_name_H-M   'P 1'
#
loop_
_entity.id
_entity.type
_entity.pdbx_description
1 polymer ?
#
loop_
_entity_poly.entity_id
_entity_poly.type
_entity_poly.pdbx_seq_one_letter_code
_entity_poly.pdbx_strand_id
1 'polypeptide(L)'
;GVAATRRPSSRRAALRGAASLAVASATVNTLGKRAVRRARPILDNVPVVRQLHTQPITTSFPSGHAASAAAFATGLALESPRWGVAVAPLAAAVAFSRVYTGVHYPSDVLAGAAIGVGAAFTVRGLAPTRSQLPAPARPLADAPALRGGKGLVLVANASSGQRTAGPADGEEGAPVEEPAGLSAVRALLPDAEILLCDPRSDDVAAAFEDAASRIAATGGALGVLGGDGTINCAARAAVRHGLPLAVMPGGTRNHFAYDLGIETFEDACRAVRAGDAVAVDLARFT
;
A
#
# COMPACT_ATOMS: atom_id res chain seq x y z
N GLY A 1 -15.63 -13.02 -6.50
CA GLY A 1 -14.28 -13.59 -6.44
C GLY A 1 -13.25 -12.50 -6.19
N VAL A 2 -12.15 -12.78 -5.48
CA VAL A 2 -11.11 -11.79 -5.09
C VAL A 2 -10.56 -10.98 -6.27
N ALA A 3 -10.55 -11.57 -7.48
CA ALA A 3 -10.20 -10.91 -8.75
C ALA A 3 -11.17 -9.79 -9.19
N ALA A 4 -12.40 -9.75 -8.67
CA ALA A 4 -13.41 -8.73 -8.97
C ALA A 4 -13.25 -7.44 -8.15
N THR A 5 -12.35 -7.43 -7.15
CA THR A 5 -12.08 -6.20 -6.39
C THR A 5 -11.10 -5.31 -7.16
N ARG A 6 -11.48 -4.06 -7.44
CA ARG A 6 -10.66 -3.07 -8.18
C ARG A 6 -9.36 -2.65 -7.46
N ARG A 7 -8.98 -3.29 -6.35
CA ARG A 7 -7.80 -2.93 -5.55
C ARG A 7 -6.56 -3.64 -6.10
N PRO A 8 -5.47 -2.92 -6.42
CA PRO A 8 -4.26 -3.51 -7.00
C PRO A 8 -3.59 -4.55 -6.08
N SER A 9 -3.75 -4.40 -4.76
CA SER A 9 -3.28 -5.38 -3.77
C SER A 9 -3.98 -6.73 -3.88
N SER A 10 -5.31 -6.75 -4.10
CA SER A 10 -6.08 -7.98 -4.28
C SER A 10 -5.74 -8.72 -5.57
N ARG A 11 -5.46 -7.98 -6.65
CA ARG A 11 -5.05 -8.57 -7.94
C ARG A 11 -3.71 -9.28 -7.83
N ARG A 12 -2.72 -8.64 -7.20
CA ARG A 12 -1.40 -9.26 -6.97
C ARG A 12 -1.51 -10.49 -6.07
N ALA A 13 -2.32 -10.42 -5.03
CA ALA A 13 -2.58 -11.57 -4.17
C ALA A 13 -3.20 -12.74 -4.96
N ALA A 14 -4.22 -12.48 -5.77
CA ALA A 14 -4.87 -13.50 -6.60
C ALA A 14 -3.91 -14.11 -7.64
N LEU A 15 -3.11 -13.28 -8.32
CA LEU A 15 -2.10 -13.74 -9.28
C LEU A 15 -1.06 -14.64 -8.61
N ARG A 16 -0.60 -14.27 -7.41
CA ARG A 16 0.36 -15.06 -6.64
C ARG A 16 -0.24 -16.38 -6.18
N GLY A 17 -1.47 -16.37 -5.67
CA GLY A 17 -2.21 -17.59 -5.34
C GLY A 17 -2.34 -18.53 -6.56
N ALA A 18 -2.68 -17.98 -7.73
CA ALA A 18 -2.78 -18.74 -8.98
C ALA A 18 -1.42 -19.30 -9.45
N ALA A 19 -0.34 -18.52 -9.34
CA ALA A 19 1.01 -18.97 -9.66
C ALA A 19 1.46 -20.12 -8.73
N SER A 20 1.24 -19.97 -7.42
CA SER A 20 1.52 -21.03 -6.44
C SER A 20 0.73 -22.30 -6.72
N LEU A 21 -0.56 -22.15 -7.08
CA LEU A 21 -1.41 -23.26 -7.50
C LEU A 21 -0.86 -23.97 -8.75
N ALA A 22 -0.42 -23.22 -9.75
CA ALA A 22 0.16 -23.78 -10.98
C ALA A 22 1.46 -24.54 -10.69
N VAL A 23 2.36 -23.97 -9.88
CA VAL A 23 3.62 -24.62 -9.46
C VAL A 23 3.33 -25.89 -8.65
N ALA A 24 2.39 -25.85 -7.71
CA ALA A 24 1.99 -27.02 -6.94
C ALA A 24 1.38 -28.11 -7.84
N SER A 25 0.52 -27.75 -8.79
CA SER A 25 -0.11 -28.70 -9.72
C SER A 25 0.92 -29.34 -10.64
N ALA A 26 1.87 -28.56 -11.16
CA ALA A 26 3.00 -29.06 -11.93
C ALA A 26 3.84 -30.04 -11.09
N THR A 27 4.23 -29.66 -9.88
CA THR A 27 5.05 -30.48 -8.96
C THR A 27 4.36 -31.81 -8.63
N VAL A 28 3.07 -31.78 -8.32
CA VAL A 28 2.29 -32.99 -8.00
C VAL A 28 2.15 -33.90 -9.22
N ASN A 29 1.89 -33.35 -10.41
CA ASN A 29 1.71 -34.15 -11.62
C ASN A 29 3.03 -34.68 -12.22
N THR A 30 4.15 -33.99 -12.05
CA THR A 30 5.45 -34.39 -12.61
C THR A 30 6.26 -35.27 -11.66
N LEU A 31 6.33 -34.91 -10.38
CA LEU A 31 7.15 -35.60 -9.38
C LEU A 31 6.31 -36.57 -8.54
N GLY A 32 5.14 -36.12 -8.06
CA GLY A 32 4.29 -36.92 -7.17
C GLY A 32 3.73 -38.18 -7.83
N LYS A 33 3.15 -38.05 -9.03
CA LYS A 33 2.53 -39.18 -9.75
C LYS A 33 3.54 -40.17 -10.35
N ARG A 34 4.80 -39.77 -10.55
CA ARG A 34 5.85 -40.65 -11.09
C ARG A 34 6.64 -41.39 -10.00
N ALA A 35 6.64 -40.90 -8.75
CA ALA A 35 7.49 -41.42 -7.69
C ALA A 35 6.88 -42.56 -6.84
N VAL A 36 5.55 -42.69 -6.72
CA VAL A 36 4.96 -43.66 -5.78
C VAL A 36 3.71 -44.37 -6.35
N ARG A 37 3.85 -45.65 -6.71
CA ARG A 37 2.70 -46.58 -6.90
C ARG A 37 2.23 -47.10 -5.54
N ARG A 38 1.57 -46.27 -4.73
CA ARG A 38 0.95 -46.73 -3.47
C ARG A 38 -0.48 -47.21 -3.75
N ALA A 39 -0.77 -48.46 -3.43
CA ALA A 39 -2.13 -49.01 -3.47
C ALA A 39 -3.04 -48.24 -2.50
N ARG A 40 -4.30 -47.98 -2.89
CA ARG A 40 -5.30 -47.28 -2.06
C ARG A 40 -5.71 -48.15 -0.85
N PRO A 41 -6.14 -47.53 0.27
CA PRO A 41 -6.76 -48.23 1.39
C PRO A 41 -7.89 -49.17 0.92
N ILE A 42 -7.99 -50.36 1.53
CA ILE A 42 -9.09 -51.31 1.33
C ILE A 42 -10.35 -50.75 1.99
N LEU A 43 -11.47 -50.75 1.26
CA LEU A 43 -12.73 -50.06 1.54
C LEU A 43 -13.68 -50.78 2.52
N ASP A 44 -13.22 -51.82 3.23
CA ASP A 44 -14.12 -52.68 4.04
C ASP A 44 -14.79 -51.97 5.24
N ASN A 45 -14.30 -50.79 5.64
CA ASN A 45 -14.79 -50.08 6.84
C ASN A 45 -15.59 -48.79 6.55
N VAL A 46 -15.93 -48.49 5.28
CA VAL A 46 -16.68 -47.27 4.92
C VAL A 46 -18.10 -47.59 4.44
N PRO A 47 -19.15 -47.10 5.12
CA PRO A 47 -20.55 -47.33 4.72
C PRO A 47 -20.81 -46.91 3.26
N VAL A 48 -21.50 -47.76 2.50
CA VAL A 48 -21.79 -47.59 1.05
C VAL A 48 -22.40 -46.23 0.71
N VAL A 49 -23.17 -45.63 1.61
CA VAL A 49 -23.79 -44.29 1.49
C VAL A 49 -22.78 -43.14 1.38
N ARG A 50 -21.51 -43.36 1.79
CA ARG A 50 -20.46 -42.33 1.76
C ARG A 50 -19.47 -42.48 0.60
N GLN A 51 -19.71 -43.44 -0.30
CA GLN A 51 -18.83 -43.70 -1.44
C GLN A 51 -19.24 -42.86 -2.65
N LEU A 52 -18.26 -42.24 -3.30
CA LEU A 52 -18.48 -41.44 -4.51
C LEU A 52 -18.74 -42.38 -5.70
N HIS A 53 -19.83 -42.16 -6.44
CA HIS A 53 -20.33 -43.02 -7.53
C HIS A 53 -19.36 -43.25 -8.71
N THR A 54 -18.25 -42.51 -8.80
CA THR A 54 -17.27 -42.67 -9.88
C THR A 54 -15.86 -42.55 -9.32
N GLN A 55 -15.12 -43.67 -9.29
CA GLN A 55 -13.74 -43.69 -8.84
C GLN A 55 -12.81 -43.22 -9.98
N PRO A 56 -12.01 -42.15 -9.80
CA PRO A 56 -11.05 -41.71 -10.80
C PRO A 56 -9.84 -42.66 -10.87
N ILE A 57 -9.50 -43.12 -12.07
CA ILE A 57 -8.49 -44.14 -12.40
C ILE A 57 -7.04 -43.59 -12.31
N THR A 58 -6.73 -42.62 -11.43
CA THR A 58 -5.35 -42.10 -11.29
C THR A 58 -4.89 -41.94 -9.83
N THR A 59 -3.56 -41.96 -9.67
CA THR A 59 -2.78 -42.23 -8.46
C THR A 59 -3.13 -41.36 -7.24
N SER A 60 -3.11 -41.97 -6.05
CA SER A 60 -3.61 -41.47 -4.76
C SER A 60 -2.64 -40.56 -4.00
N PHE A 61 -1.39 -40.48 -4.45
CA PHE A 61 -0.32 -39.83 -3.71
C PHE A 61 0.41 -38.81 -4.59
N PRO A 62 0.59 -37.56 -4.14
CA PRO A 62 -0.10 -36.86 -3.04
C PRO A 62 -1.50 -36.35 -3.45
N SER A 63 -2.33 -35.93 -2.48
CA SER A 63 -3.63 -35.31 -2.77
C SER A 63 -3.45 -33.97 -3.50
N GLY A 64 -3.69 -33.97 -4.82
CA GLY A 64 -3.64 -32.76 -5.63
C GLY A 64 -4.60 -31.66 -5.14
N HIS A 65 -5.77 -32.02 -4.61
CA HIS A 65 -6.73 -31.06 -4.07
C HIS A 65 -6.22 -30.39 -2.79
N ALA A 66 -5.58 -31.14 -1.90
CA ALA A 66 -4.96 -30.59 -0.69
C ALA A 66 -3.75 -29.72 -1.03
N ALA A 67 -2.90 -30.16 -1.97
CA ALA A 67 -1.76 -29.39 -2.44
C ALA A 67 -2.17 -28.08 -3.12
N SER A 68 -3.17 -28.12 -3.99
CA SER A 68 -3.73 -26.95 -4.66
C SER A 68 -4.36 -25.95 -3.70
N ALA A 69 -5.17 -26.42 -2.74
CA ALA A 69 -5.81 -25.58 -1.74
C ALA A 69 -4.78 -24.91 -0.82
N ALA A 70 -3.80 -25.68 -0.34
CA ALA A 70 -2.71 -25.15 0.49
C ALA A 70 -1.84 -24.15 -0.27
N ALA A 71 -1.43 -24.46 -1.52
CA ALA A 71 -0.62 -23.56 -2.33
C ALA A 71 -1.32 -22.22 -2.61
N PHE A 72 -2.60 -22.26 -2.94
CA PHE A 72 -3.38 -21.05 -3.19
C PHE A 72 -3.54 -20.21 -1.91
N ALA A 73 -3.94 -20.84 -0.79
CA ALA A 73 -4.13 -20.14 0.47
C ALA A 73 -2.82 -19.54 1.02
N THR A 74 -1.73 -20.30 0.99
CA THR A 74 -0.40 -19.82 1.40
C THR A 74 0.12 -18.72 0.48
N GLY A 75 -0.02 -18.87 -0.84
CA GLY A 75 0.34 -17.82 -1.80
C GLY A 75 -0.41 -16.51 -1.56
N LEU A 76 -1.70 -16.60 -1.21
CA LEU A 76 -2.54 -15.46 -0.88
C LEU A 76 -2.13 -14.81 0.45
N ALA A 77 -1.82 -15.61 1.47
CA ALA A 77 -1.38 -15.16 2.78
C ALA A 77 -0.03 -14.43 2.74
N LEU A 78 0.91 -14.91 1.92
CA LEU A 78 2.23 -14.30 1.75
C LEU A 78 2.16 -12.91 1.10
N GLU A 79 1.13 -12.63 0.29
CA GLU A 79 0.94 -11.31 -0.32
C GLU A 79 0.01 -10.40 0.50
N SER A 80 -1.02 -10.97 1.14
CA SER A 80 -1.98 -10.23 1.95
C SER A 80 -2.53 -11.10 3.09
N PRO A 81 -2.03 -10.94 4.33
CA PRO A 81 -2.45 -11.73 5.48
C PRO A 81 -3.97 -11.75 5.70
N ARG A 82 -4.64 -10.61 5.48
CA ARG A 82 -6.11 -10.48 5.61
C ARG A 82 -6.87 -11.41 4.66
N TRP A 83 -6.41 -11.53 3.42
CA TRP A 83 -7.03 -12.41 2.42
C TRP A 83 -6.67 -13.87 2.67
N GLY A 84 -5.45 -14.14 3.16
CA GLY A 84 -5.04 -15.46 3.62
C GLY A 84 -5.96 -16.01 4.72
N VAL A 85 -6.22 -15.22 5.76
CA VAL A 85 -7.14 -15.60 6.85
C VAL A 85 -8.56 -15.85 6.33
N ALA A 86 -9.05 -15.02 5.39
CA ALA A 86 -10.39 -15.20 4.82
C ALA A 86 -10.56 -16.52 4.05
N VAL A 87 -9.50 -17.02 3.40
CA VAL A 87 -9.55 -18.24 2.57
C VAL A 87 -9.10 -19.49 3.34
N ALA A 88 -8.39 -19.35 4.47
CA ALA A 88 -7.91 -20.46 5.27
C ALA A 88 -9.00 -21.47 5.70
N PRO A 89 -10.21 -21.05 6.16
CA PRO A 89 -11.28 -21.99 6.51
C PRO A 89 -11.74 -22.84 5.33
N LEU A 90 -11.78 -22.26 4.13
CA LEU A 90 -12.16 -22.97 2.91
C LEU A 90 -11.11 -24.02 2.54
N ALA A 91 -9.81 -23.67 2.61
CA ALA A 91 -8.73 -24.61 2.37
C ALA A 91 -8.74 -25.76 3.40
N ALA A 92 -9.00 -25.45 4.68
CA ALA A 92 -9.17 -26.44 5.74
C ALA A 92 -10.38 -27.36 5.48
N ALA A 93 -11.51 -26.82 5.05
CA ALA A 93 -12.70 -27.59 4.70
C ALA A 93 -12.45 -28.55 3.52
N VAL A 94 -11.71 -28.10 2.50
CA VAL A 94 -11.29 -28.96 1.37
C VAL A 94 -10.39 -30.09 1.86
N ALA A 95 -9.39 -29.79 2.70
CA ALA A 95 -8.50 -30.80 3.26
C ALA A 95 -9.27 -31.83 4.13
N PHE A 96 -10.17 -31.35 4.98
CA PHE A 96 -11.01 -32.18 5.83
C PHE A 96 -11.96 -33.08 5.02
N SER A 97 -12.60 -32.55 3.98
CA SER A 97 -13.49 -33.31 3.09
C SER A 97 -12.80 -34.53 2.46
N ARG A 98 -11.50 -34.42 2.14
CA ARG A 98 -10.71 -35.53 1.56
C ARG A 98 -10.40 -36.66 2.55
N VAL A 99 -10.31 -36.34 3.85
CA VAL A 99 -10.18 -37.34 4.92
C VAL A 99 -11.56 -37.94 5.24
N TYR A 100 -12.58 -37.09 5.33
CA TYR A 100 -13.95 -37.47 5.71
C TYR A 100 -14.60 -38.43 4.69
N THR A 101 -14.32 -38.25 3.40
CA THR A 101 -14.81 -39.13 2.32
C THR A 101 -14.02 -40.44 2.19
N GLY A 102 -13.00 -40.66 3.02
CA GLY A 102 -12.21 -41.91 3.04
C GLY A 102 -11.32 -42.13 1.81
N VAL A 103 -11.19 -41.13 0.94
CA VAL A 103 -10.45 -41.24 -0.34
C VAL A 103 -8.94 -41.07 -0.19
N HIS A 104 -8.47 -40.55 0.95
CA HIS A 104 -7.06 -40.35 1.29
C HIS A 104 -6.81 -40.55 2.78
N TYR A 105 -5.63 -41.06 3.14
CA TYR A 105 -5.19 -41.05 4.54
C TYR A 105 -4.89 -39.61 5.00
N PRO A 106 -5.04 -39.29 6.30
CA PRO A 106 -4.63 -38.00 6.85
C PRO A 106 -3.19 -37.62 6.49
N SER A 107 -2.29 -38.60 6.46
CA SER A 107 -0.89 -38.42 6.05
C SER A 107 -0.73 -38.01 4.57
N ASP A 108 -1.58 -38.49 3.67
CA ASP A 108 -1.57 -38.09 2.25
C ASP A 108 -2.02 -36.63 2.07
N VAL A 109 -2.94 -36.17 2.93
CA VAL A 109 -3.43 -34.78 2.96
C VAL A 109 -2.37 -33.84 3.54
N LEU A 110 -1.71 -34.24 4.62
CA LEU A 110 -0.59 -33.48 5.20
C LEU A 110 0.59 -33.38 4.23
N ALA A 111 0.97 -34.47 3.56
CA ALA A 111 2.02 -34.47 2.55
C ALA A 111 1.65 -33.55 1.36
N GLY A 112 0.41 -33.62 0.88
CA GLY A 112 -0.09 -32.71 -0.16
C GLY A 112 -0.03 -31.24 0.28
N ALA A 113 -0.49 -30.93 1.50
CA ALA A 113 -0.46 -29.58 2.04
C ALA A 113 0.99 -29.03 2.17
N ALA A 114 1.93 -29.85 2.65
CA ALA A 114 3.34 -29.47 2.75
C ALA A 114 3.95 -29.15 1.38
N ILE A 115 3.64 -29.94 0.35
CA ILE A 115 4.06 -29.67 -1.04
C ILE A 115 3.45 -28.35 -1.53
N GLY A 116 2.17 -28.11 -1.26
CA GLY A 116 1.50 -26.87 -1.63
C GLY A 116 2.12 -25.63 -0.97
N VAL A 117 2.41 -25.71 0.33
CA VAL A 117 3.11 -24.66 1.08
C VAL A 117 4.50 -24.42 0.49
N GLY A 118 5.27 -25.48 0.23
CA GLY A 118 6.59 -25.39 -0.40
C GLY A 118 6.55 -24.66 -1.74
N ALA A 119 5.60 -25.03 -2.62
CA ALA A 119 5.41 -24.37 -3.91
C ALA A 119 5.13 -22.86 -3.76
N ALA A 120 4.33 -22.45 -2.77
CA ALA A 120 4.05 -21.05 -2.50
C ALA A 120 5.31 -20.29 -2.03
N PHE A 121 6.18 -20.91 -1.23
CA PHE A 121 7.47 -20.33 -0.85
C PHE A 121 8.47 -20.27 -2.02
N THR A 122 8.46 -21.25 -2.92
CA THR A 122 9.26 -21.19 -4.17
C THR A 122 8.83 -20.01 -5.03
N VAL A 123 7.52 -19.82 -5.23
CA VAL A 123 6.99 -18.63 -5.92
C VAL A 123 7.41 -17.35 -5.20
N ARG A 124 7.53 -17.38 -3.87
CA ARG A 124 8.05 -16.24 -3.10
C ARG A 124 9.53 -15.94 -3.30
N GLY A 125 10.36 -16.94 -3.49
CA GLY A 125 11.76 -16.73 -3.87
C GLY A 125 11.88 -16.12 -5.28
N LEU A 126 11.04 -16.56 -6.22
CA LEU A 126 11.11 -16.14 -7.63
C LEU A 126 10.43 -14.78 -7.90
N ALA A 127 9.36 -14.46 -7.16
CA ALA A 127 8.62 -13.22 -7.28
C ALA A 127 8.54 -12.54 -5.90
N PRO A 128 9.33 -11.48 -5.63
CA PRO A 128 9.34 -10.83 -4.32
C PRO A 128 7.94 -10.30 -3.90
N THR A 129 7.62 -10.38 -2.61
CA THR A 129 6.42 -9.76 -2.05
C THR A 129 6.58 -8.24 -2.01
N ARG A 130 5.47 -7.48 -1.89
CA ARG A 130 5.55 -6.01 -1.73
C ARG A 130 6.45 -5.61 -0.55
N SER A 131 6.46 -6.37 0.53
CA SER A 131 7.32 -6.14 1.69
C SER A 131 8.81 -6.39 1.45
N GLN A 132 9.17 -7.08 0.35
CA GLN A 132 10.55 -7.36 -0.04
C GLN A 132 11.06 -6.36 -1.09
N LEU A 133 10.18 -5.53 -1.66
CA LEU A 133 10.62 -4.48 -2.58
C LEU A 133 11.31 -3.38 -1.77
N PRO A 134 12.53 -2.95 -2.15
CA PRO A 134 13.15 -1.78 -1.57
C PRO A 134 12.20 -0.58 -1.61
N ALA A 135 12.34 0.33 -0.65
CA ALA A 135 11.70 1.64 -0.79
C ALA A 135 12.12 2.24 -2.15
N PRO A 136 11.19 2.81 -2.92
CA PRO A 136 11.54 3.39 -4.21
C PRO A 136 12.69 4.38 -4.02
N ALA A 137 13.70 4.29 -4.90
CA ALA A 137 14.77 5.29 -4.92
C ALA A 137 14.12 6.67 -5.08
N ARG A 138 14.55 7.64 -4.27
CA ARG A 138 14.13 9.04 -4.40
C ARG A 138 15.15 9.73 -5.30
N PRO A 139 14.95 9.78 -6.64
CA PRO A 139 15.90 10.44 -7.51
C PRO A 139 16.00 11.91 -7.12
N LEU A 140 17.22 12.42 -7.02
CA LEU A 140 17.46 13.84 -6.81
C LEU A 140 16.85 14.63 -7.96
N ALA A 141 16.23 15.76 -7.63
CA ALA A 141 15.66 16.70 -8.59
C ALA A 141 16.31 18.07 -8.38
N ASP A 142 16.41 18.85 -9.45
CA ASP A 142 16.89 20.22 -9.36
C ASP A 142 15.82 21.13 -8.76
N ALA A 143 16.20 21.91 -7.75
CA ALA A 143 15.39 22.99 -7.20
C ALA A 143 16.27 24.19 -6.86
N PRO A 144 15.75 25.43 -6.97
CA PRO A 144 16.52 26.61 -6.61
C PRO A 144 16.78 26.63 -5.10
N ALA A 145 18.01 26.97 -4.71
CA ALA A 145 18.36 27.20 -3.32
C ALA A 145 17.81 28.57 -2.86
N LEU A 146 16.77 28.56 -2.04
CA LEU A 146 16.08 29.77 -1.56
C LEU A 146 16.67 30.22 -0.23
N ARG A 147 17.83 30.88 -0.29
CA ARG A 147 18.52 31.40 0.91
C ARG A 147 17.62 32.39 1.64
N GLY A 148 17.41 32.16 2.93
CA GLY A 148 16.52 32.97 3.77
C GLY A 148 15.03 32.83 3.43
N GLY A 149 14.65 31.99 2.46
CA GLY A 149 13.28 31.87 1.97
C GLY A 149 12.93 32.82 0.83
N LYS A 150 13.87 33.63 0.32
CA LYS A 150 13.60 34.57 -0.77
C LYS A 150 13.14 33.82 -2.03
N GLY A 151 11.93 34.11 -2.51
CA GLY A 151 11.30 33.41 -3.65
C GLY A 151 10.48 32.18 -3.26
N LEU A 152 10.29 31.92 -1.96
CA LEU A 152 9.31 30.97 -1.45
C LEU A 152 8.01 31.71 -1.13
N VAL A 153 6.89 31.25 -1.68
CA VAL A 153 5.56 31.64 -1.20
C VAL A 153 4.93 30.43 -0.52
N LEU A 154 4.82 30.49 0.80
CA LEU A 154 4.27 29.45 1.65
C LEU A 154 2.80 29.74 1.94
N VAL A 155 1.90 28.88 1.46
CA VAL A 155 0.49 28.91 1.86
C VAL A 155 0.30 27.98 3.05
N ALA A 156 -0.11 28.55 4.17
CA ALA A 156 -0.35 27.85 5.42
C ALA A 156 -1.86 27.76 5.69
N ASN A 157 -2.35 26.52 5.82
CA ASN A 157 -3.73 26.27 6.18
C ASN A 157 -3.89 26.34 7.71
N ALA A 158 -4.59 27.37 8.19
CA ALA A 158 -4.75 27.65 9.63
C ALA A 158 -5.52 26.57 10.40
N SER A 159 -6.39 25.81 9.72
CA SER A 159 -7.17 24.73 10.38
C SER A 159 -6.41 23.39 10.44
N SER A 160 -5.21 23.30 9.86
CA SER A 160 -4.45 22.05 9.81
C SER A 160 -3.77 21.74 11.15
N GLY A 161 -3.93 20.50 11.63
CA GLY A 161 -3.26 20.05 12.86
C GLY A 161 -4.04 20.29 14.16
N GLN A 162 -5.19 20.99 14.12
CA GLN A 162 -6.07 21.11 15.28
C GLN A 162 -6.69 19.75 15.61
N ARG A 163 -6.20 19.09 16.67
CA ARG A 163 -7.01 18.11 17.39
C ARG A 163 -8.12 18.90 18.06
N THR A 164 -9.36 18.62 17.68
CA THR A 164 -10.60 18.83 18.45
C THR A 164 -10.35 19.29 19.89
N ALA A 165 -10.38 20.60 20.13
CA ALA A 165 -10.48 21.19 21.45
C ALA A 165 -11.52 22.32 21.34
N GLY A 166 -12.74 22.05 21.78
CA GLY A 166 -13.83 23.04 21.90
C GLY A 166 -14.99 22.85 20.93
N PRO A 167 -16.24 23.11 21.36
CA PRO A 167 -17.47 22.65 20.71
C PRO A 167 -17.77 23.36 19.39
N ALA A 168 -18.66 22.72 18.63
CA ALA A 168 -19.15 23.07 17.30
C ALA A 168 -20.10 24.29 17.28
N ASP A 169 -19.77 25.34 18.03
CA ASP A 169 -20.53 26.59 18.06
C ASP A 169 -19.57 27.72 17.67
N GLY A 170 -19.36 27.88 16.36
CA GLY A 170 -18.46 28.90 15.81
C GLY A 170 -19.16 30.25 15.72
N GLU A 171 -18.77 31.18 16.59
CA GLU A 171 -18.96 32.61 16.35
C GLU A 171 -18.11 33.03 15.13
N GLU A 172 -18.76 33.61 14.12
CA GLU A 172 -18.09 34.30 13.01
C GLU A 172 -17.26 35.46 13.57
N GLY A 173 -15.93 35.33 13.56
CA GLY A 173 -15.01 36.39 14.00
C GLY A 173 -13.98 36.00 15.07
N ALA A 174 -13.89 34.72 15.47
CA ALA A 174 -12.80 34.27 16.33
C ALA A 174 -11.42 34.44 15.63
N PRO A 175 -10.37 34.92 16.33
CA PRO A 175 -9.04 35.10 15.73
C PRO A 175 -8.50 33.78 15.18
N VAL A 176 -8.01 33.80 13.94
CA VAL A 176 -7.35 32.65 13.32
C VAL A 176 -6.06 32.36 14.09
N GLU A 177 -6.02 31.24 14.82
CA GLU A 177 -4.80 30.80 15.50
C GLU A 177 -3.70 30.45 14.48
N GLU A 178 -2.46 30.88 14.72
CA GLU A 178 -1.35 30.54 13.84
C GLU A 178 -1.11 29.01 13.86
N PRO A 179 -1.01 28.35 12.69
CA PRO A 179 -0.76 26.93 12.62
C PRO A 179 0.59 26.57 13.24
N ALA A 180 0.63 25.42 13.91
CA ALA A 180 1.81 24.93 14.61
C ALA A 180 3.04 24.88 13.67
N GLY A 181 4.17 25.42 14.13
CA GLY A 181 5.42 25.47 13.38
C GLY A 181 5.62 26.69 12.48
N LEU A 182 4.59 27.52 12.26
CA LEU A 182 4.73 28.73 11.45
C LEU A 182 5.78 29.70 12.01
N SER A 183 5.85 29.85 13.33
CA SER A 183 6.86 30.69 13.98
C SER A 183 8.29 30.17 13.73
N ALA A 184 8.47 28.84 13.66
CA ALA A 184 9.76 28.24 13.32
C ALA A 184 10.14 28.51 11.86
N VAL A 185 9.18 28.41 10.94
CA VAL A 185 9.38 28.77 9.52
C VAL A 185 9.78 30.24 9.40
N ARG A 186 9.06 31.17 10.05
CA ARG A 186 9.42 32.60 10.04
C ARG A 186 10.83 32.86 10.57
N ALA A 187 11.25 32.12 11.60
CA ALA A 187 12.59 32.26 12.17
C ALA A 187 13.70 31.74 11.23
N LEU A 188 13.45 30.64 10.51
CA LEU A 188 14.44 29.97 9.66
C LEU A 188 14.45 30.50 8.21
N LEU A 189 13.32 31.02 7.75
CA LEU A 189 13.07 31.53 6.40
C LEU A 189 12.43 32.95 6.49
N PRO A 190 13.17 33.95 6.99
CA PRO A 190 12.62 35.29 7.25
C PRO A 190 12.15 36.05 6.00
N ASP A 191 12.68 35.71 4.82
CA ASP A 191 12.36 36.35 3.54
C ASP A 191 11.27 35.60 2.75
N ALA A 192 10.67 34.56 3.33
CA ALA A 192 9.56 33.84 2.71
C ALA A 192 8.25 34.65 2.81
N GLU A 193 7.50 34.70 1.71
CA GLU A 193 6.13 35.22 1.73
C GLU A 193 5.22 34.15 2.34
N ILE A 194 4.46 34.50 3.38
CA ILE A 194 3.57 33.57 4.06
C ILE A 194 2.13 34.05 3.90
N LEU A 195 1.29 33.18 3.32
CA LEU A 195 -0.14 33.40 3.15
C LEU A 195 -0.90 32.48 4.09
N LEU A 196 -1.63 33.05 5.04
CA LEU A 196 -2.52 32.29 5.91
C LEU A 196 -3.88 32.20 5.26
N CYS A 197 -4.38 30.97 5.10
CA CYS A 197 -5.72 30.69 4.59
C CYS A 197 -6.54 30.01 5.67
N ASP A 198 -7.75 30.52 5.92
CA ASP A 198 -8.78 29.84 6.68
C ASP A 198 -9.70 29.09 5.71
N PRO A 199 -9.69 27.75 5.68
CA PRO A 199 -10.53 26.97 4.76
C PRO A 199 -12.04 27.13 5.01
N ARG A 200 -12.48 27.81 6.08
CA ARG A 200 -13.89 28.14 6.31
C ARG A 200 -14.34 29.35 5.49
N SER A 201 -13.44 30.31 5.26
CA SER A 201 -13.74 31.54 4.52
C SER A 201 -13.08 31.59 3.15
N ASP A 202 -11.97 30.87 2.96
CA ASP A 202 -11.08 31.03 1.82
C ASP A 202 -11.07 29.80 0.91
N ASP A 203 -11.01 30.05 -0.40
CA ASP A 203 -10.71 29.00 -1.37
C ASP A 203 -9.20 28.74 -1.39
N VAL A 204 -8.79 27.73 -0.61
CA VAL A 204 -7.39 27.28 -0.51
C VAL A 204 -6.81 26.91 -1.89
N ALA A 205 -7.61 26.34 -2.80
CA ALA A 205 -7.13 25.98 -4.13
C ALA A 205 -6.85 27.22 -4.98
N ALA A 206 -7.72 28.23 -4.91
CA ALA A 206 -7.50 29.52 -5.56
C ALA A 206 -6.26 30.24 -5.01
N ALA A 207 -6.02 30.19 -3.69
CA ALA A 207 -4.84 30.78 -3.06
C ALA A 207 -3.53 30.15 -3.58
N PHE A 208 -3.49 28.82 -3.73
CA PHE A 208 -2.33 28.14 -4.32
C PHE A 208 -2.13 28.49 -5.80
N GLU A 209 -3.21 28.60 -6.58
CA GLU A 209 -3.14 28.93 -8.00
C GLU A 209 -2.63 30.37 -8.21
N ASP A 210 -3.11 31.32 -7.41
CA ASP A 210 -2.66 32.71 -7.42
C ASP A 210 -1.19 32.84 -6.99
N ALA A 211 -0.80 32.19 -5.89
CA ALA A 211 0.59 32.13 -5.44
C ALA A 211 1.52 31.52 -6.50
N ALA A 212 1.12 30.39 -7.11
CA ALA A 212 1.91 29.73 -8.15
C ALA A 212 2.08 30.62 -9.40
N SER A 213 1.01 31.28 -9.84
CA SER A 213 1.06 32.23 -10.96
C SER A 213 2.07 33.37 -10.73
N ARG A 214 2.10 33.93 -9.51
CA ARG A 214 3.06 34.99 -9.15
C ARG A 214 4.51 34.51 -9.18
N ILE A 215 4.78 33.32 -8.65
CA ILE A 215 6.12 32.75 -8.58
C ILE A 215 6.62 32.33 -9.97
N ALA A 216 5.73 31.82 -10.83
CA ALA A 216 6.10 31.37 -12.17
C ALA A 216 6.77 32.46 -13.01
N ALA A 217 6.42 33.73 -12.78
CA ALA A 217 7.01 34.87 -13.48
C ALA A 217 8.41 35.28 -12.97
N THR A 218 8.71 35.02 -11.69
CA THR A 218 9.92 35.52 -11.01
C THR A 218 10.93 34.43 -10.69
N GLY A 219 10.52 33.16 -10.75
CA GLY A 219 11.31 32.01 -10.36
C GLY A 219 11.34 31.83 -8.83
N GLY A 220 11.20 30.58 -8.38
CA GLY A 220 11.12 30.27 -6.96
C GLY A 220 10.54 28.89 -6.68
N ALA A 221 9.92 28.74 -5.51
CA ALA A 221 9.19 27.52 -5.14
C ALA A 221 7.86 27.85 -4.47
N LEU A 222 6.89 26.98 -4.66
CA LEU A 222 5.63 27.03 -3.93
C LEU A 222 5.78 26.23 -2.62
N GLY A 223 5.34 26.80 -1.50
CA GLY A 223 5.36 26.14 -0.20
C GLY A 223 3.95 25.78 0.26
N VAL A 224 3.82 24.66 0.98
CA VAL A 224 2.59 24.27 1.66
C VAL A 224 2.85 23.90 3.12
N LEU A 225 2.03 24.43 4.03
CA LEU A 225 1.93 23.99 5.42
C LEU A 225 0.49 23.53 5.68
N GLY A 226 0.30 22.22 5.81
CA GLY A 226 -1.00 21.64 6.08
C GLY A 226 -1.04 20.12 5.94
N GLY A 227 -2.24 19.53 6.00
CA GLY A 227 -2.44 18.09 5.80
C GLY A 227 -2.44 17.64 4.33
N ASP A 228 -2.60 16.33 4.10
CA ASP A 228 -2.52 15.71 2.77
C ASP A 228 -3.48 16.32 1.74
N GLY A 229 -4.67 16.76 2.16
CA GLY A 229 -5.63 17.45 1.29
C GLY A 229 -5.10 18.80 0.78
N THR A 230 -4.50 19.59 1.66
CA THR A 230 -3.87 20.87 1.32
C THR A 230 -2.65 20.66 0.44
N ILE A 231 -1.83 19.64 0.73
CA ILE A 231 -0.67 19.26 -0.10
C ILE A 231 -1.11 18.87 -1.51
N ASN A 232 -2.23 18.15 -1.68
CA ASN A 232 -2.75 17.80 -2.99
C ASN A 232 -3.20 19.03 -3.79
N CYS A 233 -3.86 20.00 -3.15
CA CYS A 233 -4.19 21.29 -3.79
C CYS A 233 -2.93 22.02 -4.26
N ALA A 234 -1.92 22.12 -3.38
CA ALA A 234 -0.64 22.74 -3.69
C ALA A 234 0.08 22.04 -4.85
N ALA A 235 0.13 20.70 -4.84
CA ALA A 235 0.76 19.90 -5.88
C ALA A 235 0.11 20.10 -7.25
N ARG A 236 -1.22 20.24 -7.31
CA ARG A 236 -1.92 20.52 -8.59
C ARG A 236 -1.52 21.88 -9.16
N ALA A 237 -1.42 22.92 -8.32
CA ALA A 237 -0.97 24.24 -8.75
C ALA A 237 0.50 24.21 -9.17
N ALA A 238 1.39 23.65 -8.34
CA ALA A 238 2.81 23.54 -8.63
C ALA A 238 3.09 22.85 -9.97
N VAL A 239 2.39 21.75 -10.28
CA VAL A 239 2.56 21.00 -11.53
C VAL A 239 2.08 21.79 -12.74
N ARG A 240 0.98 22.53 -12.63
CA ARG A 240 0.47 23.37 -13.72
C ARG A 240 1.45 24.48 -14.10
N HIS A 241 2.14 25.03 -13.11
CA HIS A 241 3.08 26.13 -13.28
C HIS A 241 4.54 25.70 -13.37
N GLY A 242 4.83 24.40 -13.31
CA GLY A 242 6.19 23.86 -13.39
C GLY A 242 7.08 24.26 -12.21
N LEU A 243 6.51 24.44 -11.02
CA LEU A 243 7.23 24.89 -9.83
C LEU A 243 7.63 23.72 -8.91
N PRO A 244 8.81 23.78 -8.27
CA PRO A 244 9.13 22.96 -7.11
C PRO A 244 8.14 23.20 -5.97
N LEU A 245 7.82 22.15 -5.21
CA LEU A 245 6.92 22.20 -4.07
C LEU A 245 7.66 21.90 -2.76
N ALA A 246 7.73 22.87 -1.86
CA ALA A 246 8.25 22.71 -0.51
C ALA A 246 7.12 22.28 0.44
N VAL A 247 7.27 21.13 1.09
CA VAL A 247 6.25 20.58 2.00
C VAL A 247 6.70 20.72 3.46
N MET A 248 5.92 21.46 4.24
CA MET A 248 6.12 21.63 5.68
C MET A 248 5.16 20.70 6.45
N PRO A 249 5.63 19.94 7.46
CA PRO A 249 4.81 18.97 8.18
C PRO A 249 3.82 19.64 9.15
N GLY A 250 2.70 20.16 8.63
CA GLY A 250 1.70 20.92 9.40
C GLY A 250 0.33 20.24 9.62
N GLY A 251 0.16 18.99 9.21
CA GLY A 251 -1.11 18.24 9.28
C GLY A 251 -1.18 17.20 10.39
N THR A 252 -2.36 16.62 10.60
CA THR A 252 -2.62 15.63 11.67
C THR A 252 -1.84 14.32 11.49
N ARG A 253 -1.53 13.92 10.25
CA ARG A 253 -0.87 12.63 9.94
C ARG A 253 0.48 12.76 9.24
N ASN A 254 0.72 13.86 8.52
CA ASN A 254 1.99 14.16 7.82
C ASN A 254 2.58 13.01 7.00
N HIS A 255 1.76 12.09 6.48
CA HIS A 255 2.25 10.89 5.80
C HIS A 255 3.12 11.24 4.60
N PHE A 256 2.68 12.21 3.80
CA PHE A 256 3.46 12.66 2.64
C PHE A 256 4.83 13.24 3.03
N ALA A 257 4.89 14.10 4.05
CA ALA A 257 6.15 14.69 4.50
C ALA A 257 7.12 13.63 5.06
N TYR A 258 6.63 12.69 5.87
CA TYR A 258 7.44 11.60 6.41
C TYR A 258 7.93 10.62 5.34
N ASP A 259 7.09 10.35 4.32
CA ASP A 259 7.48 9.55 3.17
C ASP A 259 8.57 10.22 2.31
N LEU A 260 8.79 11.53 2.47
CA LEU A 260 9.92 12.28 1.89
C LEU A 260 11.13 12.37 2.82
N GLY A 261 11.03 11.89 4.07
CA GLY A 261 12.07 12.01 5.10
C GLY A 261 12.11 13.39 5.76
N ILE A 262 11.03 14.18 5.65
CA ILE A 262 10.90 15.47 6.32
C ILE A 262 10.15 15.22 7.64
N GLU A 263 10.91 15.08 8.73
CA GLU A 263 10.35 14.79 10.05
C GLU A 263 10.05 16.06 10.85
N THR A 264 10.78 17.14 10.58
CA THR A 264 10.69 18.42 11.31
C THR A 264 10.55 19.61 10.37
N PHE A 265 10.11 20.76 10.91
CA PHE A 265 10.08 22.02 10.15
C PHE A 265 11.50 22.49 9.80
N GLU A 266 12.46 22.22 10.68
CA GLU A 266 13.89 22.48 10.49
C GLU A 266 14.45 21.72 9.29
N ASP A 267 14.03 20.46 9.09
CA ASP A 267 14.44 19.66 7.94
C ASP A 267 13.93 20.24 6.64
N ALA A 268 12.65 20.61 6.60
CA ALA A 268 12.04 21.25 5.45
C ALA A 268 12.71 22.59 5.12
N CYS A 269 12.94 23.44 6.13
CA CYS A 269 13.60 24.73 5.95
C CYS A 269 15.05 24.58 5.49
N ARG A 270 15.77 23.57 5.98
CA ARG A 270 17.13 23.26 5.52
C ARG A 270 17.15 22.87 4.05
N ALA A 271 16.24 21.98 3.63
CA ALA A 271 16.13 21.55 2.25
C ALA A 271 15.82 22.72 1.31
N VAL A 272 14.88 23.60 1.68
CA VAL A 272 14.57 24.83 0.93
C VAL A 272 15.79 25.74 0.77
N ARG A 273 16.57 25.95 1.84
CA ARG A 273 17.76 26.80 1.80
C ARG A 273 18.88 26.21 0.95
N ALA A 274 19.00 24.89 0.92
CA ALA A 274 20.02 24.16 0.17
C ALA A 274 19.63 23.92 -1.30
N GLY A 275 18.33 23.94 -1.63
CA GLY A 275 17.82 23.49 -2.92
C GLY A 275 17.76 21.96 -3.03
N ASP A 276 17.72 21.26 -1.90
CA ASP A 276 17.67 19.80 -1.87
C ASP A 276 16.26 19.33 -2.20
N ALA A 277 16.09 18.72 -3.38
CA ALA A 277 14.81 18.20 -3.84
C ALA A 277 14.89 16.78 -4.36
N VAL A 278 13.75 16.10 -4.33
CA VAL A 278 13.56 14.75 -4.87
C VAL A 278 12.38 14.74 -5.82
N ALA A 279 12.44 13.91 -6.87
CA ALA A 279 11.29 13.74 -7.75
C ALA A 279 10.24 12.83 -7.10
N VAL A 280 8.97 13.18 -7.31
CA VAL A 280 7.83 12.42 -6.80
C VAL A 280 6.87 12.14 -7.95
N ASP A 281 6.42 10.90 -8.06
CA ASP A 281 5.42 10.50 -9.06
C ASP A 281 4.04 11.07 -8.72
N LEU A 282 3.34 11.57 -9.74
CA LEU A 282 2.00 12.11 -9.60
C LEU A 282 0.99 11.22 -10.31
N ALA A 283 0.01 10.73 -9.56
CA ALA A 283 -1.11 9.96 -10.09
C ALA A 283 -2.33 10.86 -10.31
N ARG A 284 -2.82 10.92 -11.54
CA ARG A 284 -4.10 11.57 -11.88
C ARG A 284 -5.12 10.49 -12.20
N PHE A 285 -6.22 10.48 -11.47
CA PHE A 285 -7.38 9.66 -11.78
C PHE A 285 -8.38 10.54 -12.53
N THR A 286 -8.66 10.18 -13.79
CA THR A 286 -9.70 10.79 -14.64
C THR A 286 -10.93 9.90 -14.69
#